data_AF-A0A3P1WWI0-F1
#
_entry.id   AF-A0A3P1WWI0-F1
#
_cell.length_a   1.000
_cell.length_b   1.000
_cell.length_c   1.000
_cell.angle_alpha   90.00
_cell.angle_beta   90.00
_cell.angle_gamma   90.00
#
_symmetry.space_group_name_H-M   'P 1'
#
loop_
_entity.id
_entity.type
_entity.pdbx_description
1 polymer ?
#
loop_
_entity_poly.entity_id
_entity_poly.type
_entity_poly.pdbx_seq_one_letter_code
_entity_poly.pdbx_strand_id
1 'polypeptide(L)'
;MPAAAGRNLRREGSGRLRPTGQGRGGRRRDRRAARPTRHVPGAGGLRLGSRPDGAAPRRSRHPGSPAGVLTGGGYEQLLADSGLAPVAGVDEAGRGACAGPLVAAAVILDPGRPIAGLDDSKALTARKREALCERILEQALAVSWVRVEAAECDALGMHEADIQGMRRAVARLSVRPAFVLTDGFPVDGLGIPGLAVWKGDKVAACVSAASIVAKVTRDAMMVAHDAEFPGYGLAGHKGYCTQAHIKALAELGPTTLHRMSYSCVADAARVGSP
;
A
#
# COMPACT_ATOMS: atom_id res chain seq x y z
N MET A 1 50.76 -5.70 36.88
CA MET A 1 51.99 -4.89 37.09
C MET A 1 52.20 -4.05 35.83
N PRO A 2 52.50 -2.74 35.93
CA PRO A 2 51.58 -1.63 36.23
C PRO A 2 51.60 -0.51 35.14
N ALA A 3 50.64 0.42 35.06
CA ALA A 3 50.63 1.76 35.71
C ALA A 3 49.21 2.40 35.53
N ALA A 4 48.51 2.84 36.58
CA ALA A 4 48.47 4.20 37.20
C ALA A 4 48.08 5.31 36.20
N ALA A 5 47.13 6.24 36.41
CA ALA A 5 46.44 6.86 37.56
C ALA A 5 45.08 7.41 37.01
N GLY A 6 44.05 7.89 37.72
CA GLY A 6 43.90 8.46 39.06
C GLY A 6 42.85 9.59 39.00
N ARG A 7 41.66 9.34 39.58
CA ARG A 7 40.74 10.26 40.28
C ARG A 7 40.12 11.48 39.55
N ASN A 8 38.79 11.59 39.54
CA ASN A 8 38.03 12.27 40.61
C ASN A 8 36.50 12.23 40.41
N LEU A 9 35.81 11.90 41.51
CA LEU A 9 34.37 12.02 41.73
C LEU A 9 33.97 13.48 41.94
N ARG A 10 32.81 13.90 41.43
CA ARG A 10 31.82 14.71 42.19
C ARG A 10 30.39 14.34 41.77
N ARG A 11 29.62 13.85 42.74
CA ARG A 11 28.16 13.89 42.80
C ARG A 11 27.74 15.24 43.38
N GLU A 12 26.49 15.62 43.06
CA GLU A 12 25.53 16.52 43.73
C GLU A 12 24.86 17.42 42.67
N GLY A 13 23.55 17.58 42.58
CA GLY A 13 22.53 17.29 43.57
C GLY A 13 21.09 17.31 43.06
N SER A 14 20.25 16.86 44.00
CA SER A 14 18.80 16.84 44.05
C SER A 14 18.14 18.21 43.88
N GLY A 15 16.99 18.26 43.20
CA GLY A 15 16.06 19.38 43.21
C GLY A 15 14.65 18.97 42.78
N ARG A 16 13.79 18.64 43.75
CA ARG A 16 12.32 18.53 43.59
C ARG A 16 11.65 19.82 44.06
N LEU A 17 10.73 20.38 43.28
CA LEU A 17 9.59 21.22 43.70
C LEU A 17 8.49 21.07 42.62
N ARG A 18 7.48 20.21 42.80
CA ARG A 18 6.09 20.40 43.30
C ARG A 18 5.15 21.34 42.49
N PRO A 19 3.85 20.98 42.37
CA PRO A 19 2.90 21.57 41.42
C PRO A 19 1.93 22.58 42.05
N THR A 20 1.35 23.46 41.22
CA THR A 20 0.21 24.35 41.49
C THR A 20 -0.57 24.50 40.18
N GLY A 21 -1.89 24.51 40.06
CA GLY A 21 -3.01 24.42 41.00
C GLY A 21 -4.31 24.36 40.19
N GLN A 22 -5.35 23.76 40.77
CA GLN A 22 -6.71 23.69 40.24
C GLN A 22 -7.42 25.06 40.33
N GLY A 23 -8.26 25.37 39.34
CA GLY A 23 -9.30 26.40 39.42
C GLY A 23 -10.58 25.89 38.74
N ARG A 24 -11.65 25.72 39.54
CA ARG A 24 -12.97 25.22 39.16
C ARG A 24 -13.88 26.35 38.65
N GLY A 25 -14.79 26.02 37.73
CA GLY A 25 -16.21 26.38 37.86
C GLY A 25 -16.79 27.42 36.89
N GLY A 26 -17.81 27.03 36.13
CA GLY A 26 -18.70 27.97 35.42
C GLY A 26 -19.71 27.27 34.52
N ARG A 27 -20.98 27.25 34.92
CA ARG A 27 -22.11 26.51 34.33
C ARG A 27 -22.73 27.21 33.10
N ARG A 28 -23.29 26.37 32.21
CA ARG A 28 -24.54 26.49 31.42
C ARG A 28 -24.79 27.78 30.61
N ARG A 29 -25.09 27.59 29.32
CA ARG A 29 -26.40 27.94 28.73
C ARG A 29 -26.55 27.36 27.32
N ASP A 30 -27.57 26.53 27.16
CA ASP A 30 -28.23 26.23 25.89
C ASP A 30 -28.64 27.51 25.17
N ARG A 31 -28.29 27.63 23.88
CA ARG A 31 -29.07 28.40 22.91
C ARG A 31 -29.03 27.74 21.54
N ARG A 32 -30.16 27.13 21.19
CA ARG A 32 -30.60 26.86 19.82
C ARG A 32 -30.53 28.17 19.02
N ALA A 33 -29.93 28.12 17.84
CA ALA A 33 -30.12 29.14 16.81
C ALA A 33 -30.41 28.43 15.48
N ALA A 34 -31.65 28.58 15.03
CA ALA A 34 -32.17 28.10 13.76
C ALA A 34 -31.50 28.83 12.59
N ARG A 35 -31.17 28.08 11.52
CA ARG A 35 -30.78 28.66 10.23
C ARG A 35 -32.04 28.92 9.38
N PRO A 36 -32.20 30.11 8.78
CA PRO A 36 -33.34 30.39 7.91
C PRO A 36 -33.15 29.78 6.53
N THR A 37 -34.22 29.19 6.02
CA THR A 37 -34.42 28.75 4.64
C THR A 37 -34.48 29.95 3.71
N ARG A 38 -33.68 29.95 2.63
CA ARG A 38 -33.84 30.90 1.52
C ARG A 38 -34.77 30.31 0.47
N HIS A 39 -35.90 30.96 0.32
CA HIS A 39 -36.89 30.79 -0.74
C HIS A 39 -36.37 31.50 -2.00
N VAL A 40 -36.44 30.84 -3.17
CA VAL A 40 -36.20 31.47 -4.48
C VAL A 40 -37.53 31.45 -5.22
N PRO A 41 -38.09 32.60 -5.62
CA PRO A 41 -39.34 32.64 -6.38
C PRO A 41 -39.09 32.37 -7.87
N GLY A 42 -40.02 31.66 -8.49
CA GLY A 42 -40.03 31.39 -9.92
C GLY A 42 -40.65 32.50 -10.75
N ALA A 43 -40.47 32.38 -12.07
CA ALA A 43 -41.47 32.60 -13.13
C ALA A 43 -40.74 32.84 -14.46
N GLY A 44 -41.24 32.25 -15.55
CA GLY A 44 -40.85 32.67 -16.90
C GLY A 44 -40.92 31.57 -17.93
N GLY A 45 -42.13 31.11 -18.27
CA GLY A 45 -42.35 30.28 -19.45
C GLY A 45 -42.11 31.09 -20.73
N LEU A 46 -41.36 30.51 -21.67
CA LEU A 46 -41.28 30.98 -23.04
C LEU A 46 -41.43 29.80 -24.01
N ARG A 47 -42.18 30.10 -25.07
CA ARG A 47 -42.87 29.21 -26.00
C ARG A 47 -41.90 28.48 -26.92
N LEU A 48 -42.22 27.22 -27.26
CA LEU A 48 -41.54 26.48 -28.32
C LEU A 48 -41.83 27.11 -29.69
N GLY A 49 -40.77 27.62 -30.33
CA GLY A 49 -40.76 27.95 -31.74
C GLY A 49 -40.48 26.72 -32.61
N SER A 50 -41.24 26.61 -33.69
CA SER A 50 -41.15 25.64 -34.78
C SER A 50 -39.78 25.62 -35.47
N ARG A 51 -39.28 24.41 -35.75
CA ARG A 51 -38.06 24.14 -36.54
C ARG A 51 -38.34 24.28 -38.04
N PRO A 52 -37.43 24.85 -38.85
CA PRO A 52 -37.39 24.59 -40.27
C PRO A 52 -36.48 23.39 -40.59
N ASP A 53 -36.84 22.69 -41.66
CA ASP A 53 -36.14 21.54 -42.25
C ASP A 53 -34.74 21.89 -42.80
N GLY A 54 -33.87 20.88 -42.80
CA GLY A 54 -32.81 20.75 -43.82
C GLY A 54 -31.37 20.93 -43.35
N ALA A 55 -30.71 19.81 -43.03
CA ALA A 55 -29.35 19.42 -43.50
C ALA A 55 -28.74 18.38 -42.53
N ALA A 56 -28.56 17.15 -43.00
CA ALA A 56 -27.90 16.10 -42.25
C ALA A 56 -26.39 16.42 -42.06
N PRO A 57 -25.81 16.27 -40.86
CA PRO A 57 -24.37 16.44 -40.68
C PRO A 57 -23.65 15.26 -41.34
N ARG A 58 -22.74 15.59 -42.28
CA ARG A 58 -21.81 14.64 -42.90
C ARG A 58 -20.93 14.03 -41.81
N ARG A 59 -21.07 12.73 -41.59
CA ARG A 59 -20.18 11.92 -40.73
C ARG A 59 -18.76 11.96 -41.31
N SER A 60 -17.83 12.62 -40.62
CA SER A 60 -16.40 12.42 -40.84
C SER A 60 -16.07 10.96 -40.50
N ARG A 61 -15.68 10.19 -41.51
CA ARG A 61 -15.17 8.83 -41.33
C ARG A 61 -13.79 8.93 -40.69
N HIS A 62 -13.69 8.63 -39.40
CA HIS A 62 -12.40 8.30 -38.82
C HIS A 62 -11.89 7.01 -39.48
N PRO A 63 -10.63 6.97 -39.94
CA PRO A 63 -10.04 5.72 -40.41
C PRO A 63 -10.00 4.74 -39.25
N GLY A 64 -10.44 3.51 -39.52
CA GLY A 64 -10.69 2.49 -38.52
C GLY A 64 -9.48 2.22 -37.64
N SER A 65 -9.71 2.23 -36.32
CA SER A 65 -8.80 1.62 -35.37
C SER A 65 -8.65 0.13 -35.72
N PRO A 66 -7.44 -0.39 -35.90
CA PRO A 66 -7.28 -1.82 -36.00
C PRO A 66 -7.67 -2.41 -34.65
N ALA A 67 -8.60 -3.37 -34.67
CA ALA A 67 -8.90 -4.24 -33.54
C ALA A 67 -7.66 -5.13 -33.30
N GLY A 68 -6.67 -4.57 -32.61
CA GLY A 68 -5.51 -5.27 -32.10
C GLY A 68 -5.79 -5.73 -30.68
N VAL A 69 -5.72 -7.03 -30.46
CA VAL A 69 -5.71 -7.66 -29.13
C VAL A 69 -4.65 -6.98 -28.26
N LEU A 70 -5.07 -6.34 -27.16
CA LEU A 70 -4.18 -5.70 -26.19
C LEU A 70 -3.42 -6.77 -25.41
N THR A 71 -2.28 -7.20 -25.93
CA THR A 71 -1.32 -8.03 -25.21
C THR A 71 -0.55 -7.16 -24.21
N GLY A 72 -0.94 -7.20 -22.94
CA GLY A 72 -0.04 -7.05 -21.77
C GLY A 72 0.72 -5.74 -21.52
N GLY A 73 0.50 -4.65 -22.26
CA GLY A 73 1.21 -3.38 -22.03
C GLY A 73 0.39 -2.14 -22.40
N GLY A 74 -0.94 -2.24 -22.38
CA GLY A 74 -1.82 -1.20 -22.90
C GLY A 74 -1.65 0.14 -22.18
N TYR A 75 -1.62 0.13 -20.85
CA TYR A 75 -1.49 1.37 -20.08
C TYR A 75 -0.08 1.97 -20.18
N GLU A 76 0.95 1.15 -20.07
CA GLU A 76 2.34 1.59 -20.13
C GLU A 76 2.66 2.20 -21.49
N GLN A 77 2.22 1.58 -22.58
CA GLN A 77 2.44 2.10 -23.92
C GLN A 77 1.66 3.40 -24.15
N LEU A 78 0.38 3.47 -23.75
CA LEU A 78 -0.42 4.70 -23.89
C LEU A 78 0.19 5.88 -23.12
N LEU A 79 0.70 5.62 -21.91
CA LEU A 79 1.39 6.63 -21.11
C LEU A 79 2.73 7.03 -21.75
N ALA A 80 3.50 6.07 -22.27
CA ALA A 80 4.74 6.34 -22.98
C ALA A 80 4.52 7.21 -24.23
N ASP A 81 3.52 6.87 -25.06
CA ASP A 81 3.14 7.64 -26.25
C ASP A 81 2.67 9.06 -25.89
N SER A 82 2.17 9.25 -24.67
CA SER A 82 1.76 10.55 -24.12
C SER A 82 2.92 11.32 -23.47
N GLY A 83 4.16 10.83 -23.54
CA GLY A 83 5.33 11.48 -22.94
C GLY A 83 5.45 11.31 -21.43
N LEU A 84 4.78 10.31 -20.84
CA LEU A 84 4.74 10.02 -19.41
C LEU A 84 5.57 8.79 -19.01
N ALA A 85 6.59 8.44 -19.81
CA ALA A 85 7.58 7.42 -19.48
C ALA A 85 8.78 8.01 -18.73
N PRO A 86 9.48 7.22 -17.88
CA PRO A 86 9.20 5.82 -17.54
C PRO A 86 8.03 5.67 -16.55
N VAL A 87 7.27 4.58 -16.69
CA VAL A 87 6.11 4.27 -15.85
C VAL A 87 6.51 3.24 -14.78
N ALA A 88 6.21 3.53 -13.52
CA ALA A 88 6.36 2.57 -12.42
C ALA A 88 5.02 1.91 -12.10
N GLY A 89 5.04 0.60 -11.89
CA GLY A 89 3.96 -0.13 -11.24
C GLY A 89 4.27 -0.36 -9.77
N VAL A 90 3.24 -0.33 -8.93
CA VAL A 90 3.36 -0.42 -7.47
C VAL A 90 2.25 -1.31 -6.92
N ASP A 91 2.61 -2.21 -6.01
CA ASP A 91 1.69 -3.13 -5.34
C ASP A 91 2.27 -3.62 -4.00
N GLU A 92 1.41 -4.24 -3.17
CA GLU A 92 1.76 -4.76 -1.85
C GLU A 92 1.49 -6.26 -1.64
N ALA A 93 2.15 -6.83 -0.64
CA ALA A 93 1.88 -8.16 -0.12
C ALA A 93 1.79 -8.15 1.41
N GLY A 94 0.85 -8.91 1.96
CA GLY A 94 0.72 -9.08 3.41
C GLY A 94 -0.30 -8.18 4.10
N ARG A 95 -1.08 -7.42 3.34
CA ARG A 95 -2.12 -6.53 3.89
C ARG A 95 -3.15 -7.27 4.74
N GLY A 96 -3.48 -8.51 4.39
CA GLY A 96 -4.46 -9.34 5.12
C GLY A 96 -3.88 -10.26 6.20
N ALA A 97 -2.56 -10.25 6.42
CA ALA A 97 -1.91 -11.13 7.38
C ALA A 97 -1.86 -10.51 8.78
N CYS A 98 -2.10 -11.30 9.83
CA CYS A 98 -1.97 -10.85 11.21
C CYS A 98 -0.54 -10.93 11.75
N ALA A 99 0.39 -11.57 11.02
CA ALA A 99 1.80 -11.65 11.40
C ALA A 99 2.74 -11.30 10.25
N GLY A 100 3.90 -10.77 10.64
CA GLY A 100 4.98 -10.34 9.76
C GLY A 100 4.75 -8.97 9.11
N PRO A 101 5.72 -8.49 8.33
CA PRO A 101 5.64 -7.18 7.71
C PRO A 101 4.62 -7.13 6.58
N LEU A 102 4.16 -5.92 6.30
CA LEU A 102 3.64 -5.56 4.98
C LEU A 102 4.85 -5.29 4.07
N VAL A 103 4.83 -5.78 2.83
CA VAL A 103 5.89 -5.50 1.85
C VAL A 103 5.27 -4.78 0.67
N ALA A 104 5.77 -3.59 0.35
CA ALA A 104 5.39 -2.85 -0.84
C ALA A 104 6.56 -2.82 -1.83
N ALA A 105 6.29 -2.98 -3.11
CA ALA A 105 7.29 -2.95 -4.17
C ALA A 105 6.92 -1.96 -5.27
N ALA A 106 7.94 -1.43 -5.93
CA ALA A 106 7.80 -0.59 -7.11
C ALA A 106 8.75 -1.09 -8.20
N VAL A 107 8.24 -1.20 -9.44
CA VAL A 107 8.97 -1.74 -10.59
C VAL A 107 8.76 -0.85 -11.81
N ILE A 108 9.86 -0.50 -12.49
CA ILE A 108 9.87 0.11 -13.83
C ILE A 108 10.40 -0.94 -14.80
N LEU A 109 9.55 -1.43 -15.69
CA LEU A 109 9.94 -2.40 -16.72
C LEU A 109 10.73 -1.73 -17.84
N ASP A 110 11.63 -2.49 -18.47
CA ASP A 110 12.35 -2.06 -19.67
C ASP A 110 11.56 -2.43 -20.93
N PRO A 111 11.09 -1.45 -21.74
CA PRO A 111 10.42 -1.72 -23.00
C PRO A 111 11.28 -2.52 -24.00
N GLY A 112 12.61 -2.42 -23.89
CA GLY A 112 13.56 -3.18 -24.71
C GLY A 112 13.77 -4.63 -24.27
N ARG A 113 13.31 -5.00 -23.07
CA ARG A 113 13.47 -6.35 -22.48
C ARG A 113 12.14 -6.86 -21.91
N PRO A 114 11.13 -7.13 -22.76
CA PRO A 114 9.80 -7.51 -22.29
C PRO A 114 9.83 -8.86 -21.56
N ILE A 115 9.13 -8.93 -20.42
CA ILE A 115 9.02 -10.14 -19.61
C ILE A 115 7.71 -10.86 -19.91
N ALA A 116 7.78 -11.93 -20.70
CA ALA A 116 6.62 -12.79 -20.95
C ALA A 116 6.20 -13.58 -19.69
N GLY A 117 4.88 -13.74 -19.51
CA GLY A 117 4.27 -14.55 -18.45
C GLY A 117 3.92 -13.80 -17.17
N LEU A 118 4.01 -12.47 -17.16
CA LEU A 118 3.45 -11.63 -16.10
C LEU A 118 1.92 -11.78 -16.07
N ASP A 119 1.39 -12.01 -14.87
CA ASP A 119 -0.03 -12.21 -14.57
C ASP A 119 -0.27 -11.89 -13.08
N ASP A 120 -1.51 -11.96 -12.60
CA ASP A 120 -1.86 -11.90 -11.18
C ASP A 120 -1.00 -12.90 -10.39
N SER A 121 -0.21 -12.38 -9.45
CA SER A 121 0.71 -13.22 -8.68
C SER A 121 -0.01 -14.37 -7.98
N LYS A 122 -1.28 -14.24 -7.60
CA LYS A 122 -2.07 -15.29 -6.95
C LYS A 122 -2.48 -16.39 -7.92
N ALA A 123 -2.56 -16.11 -9.22
CA ALA A 123 -2.81 -17.12 -10.27
C ALA A 123 -1.55 -17.95 -10.59
N LEU A 124 -0.36 -17.43 -10.26
CA LEU A 124 0.92 -18.10 -10.51
C LEU A 124 1.29 -19.08 -9.39
N THR A 125 1.86 -20.24 -9.77
CA THR A 125 2.48 -21.15 -8.80
C THR A 125 3.71 -20.50 -8.15
N ALA A 126 4.09 -20.91 -6.94
CA ALA A 126 5.26 -20.37 -6.24
C ALA A 126 6.53 -20.42 -7.11
N ARG A 127 6.82 -21.57 -7.71
CA ARG A 127 7.97 -21.76 -8.61
C ARG A 127 7.96 -20.82 -9.82
N LYS A 128 6.80 -20.62 -10.46
CA LYS A 128 6.69 -19.68 -11.59
C LYS A 128 6.93 -18.24 -11.14
N ARG A 129 6.40 -17.88 -9.97
CA ARG A 129 6.55 -16.55 -9.37
C ARG A 129 7.99 -16.23 -9.00
N GLU A 130 8.72 -17.19 -8.43
CA GLU A 130 10.16 -17.08 -8.12
C GLU A 130 10.99 -16.86 -9.39
N ALA A 131 10.78 -17.70 -10.42
CA ALA A 131 11.47 -17.55 -11.70
C ALA A 131 11.16 -16.21 -12.40
N LEU A 132 9.92 -15.72 -12.30
CA LEU A 132 9.56 -14.39 -12.81
C LEU A 132 10.20 -13.27 -11.98
N CYS A 133 10.28 -13.41 -10.66
CA CYS A 133 10.94 -12.45 -9.78
C CYS A 133 12.43 -12.29 -10.15
N GLU A 134 13.15 -13.40 -10.37
CA GLU A 134 14.53 -13.38 -10.84
C GLU A 134 14.67 -12.60 -12.16
N ARG A 135 13.79 -12.91 -13.13
CA ARG A 135 13.77 -12.18 -14.41
C ARG A 135 13.44 -10.70 -14.24
N ILE A 136 12.51 -10.33 -13.37
CA ILE A 136 12.17 -8.93 -13.09
C ILE A 136 13.38 -8.20 -12.53
N LEU A 137 14.07 -8.79 -11.55
CA LEU A 137 15.26 -8.20 -10.93
C LEU A 137 16.43 -8.02 -11.93
N GLU A 138 16.55 -8.92 -12.91
CA GLU A 138 17.57 -8.85 -13.95
C GLU A 138 17.21 -7.90 -15.12
N GLN A 139 15.93 -7.82 -15.47
CA GLN A 139 15.47 -7.24 -16.74
C GLN A 139 14.81 -5.87 -16.61
N ALA A 140 14.26 -5.52 -15.45
CA ALA A 140 13.64 -4.22 -15.21
C ALA A 140 14.67 -3.08 -15.19
N LEU A 141 14.24 -1.86 -15.56
CA LEU A 141 15.06 -0.65 -15.46
C LEU A 141 15.34 -0.27 -14.01
N ALA A 142 14.35 -0.45 -13.13
CA ALA A 142 14.49 -0.22 -11.70
C ALA A 142 13.51 -1.10 -10.92
N VAL A 143 13.98 -1.63 -9.81
CA VAL A 143 13.16 -2.36 -8.83
C VAL A 143 13.51 -1.85 -7.44
N SER A 144 12.50 -1.67 -6.62
CA SER A 144 12.69 -1.38 -5.20
C SER A 144 11.56 -2.01 -4.39
N TRP A 145 11.82 -2.22 -3.11
CA TRP A 145 10.81 -2.66 -2.17
C TRP A 145 11.14 -2.15 -0.76
N VAL A 146 10.11 -2.15 0.09
CA VAL A 146 10.23 -1.82 1.50
C VAL A 146 9.39 -2.80 2.31
N ARG A 147 9.79 -2.96 3.57
CA ARG A 147 8.97 -3.61 4.59
C ARG A 147 8.42 -2.55 5.53
N VAL A 148 7.19 -2.73 5.97
CA VAL A 148 6.56 -1.96 7.05
C VAL A 148 6.28 -2.97 8.17
N GLU A 149 6.97 -2.78 9.29
CA GLU A 149 6.98 -3.74 10.38
C GLU A 149 5.62 -3.82 11.09
N ALA A 150 5.33 -4.95 11.74
CA ALA A 150 4.03 -5.19 12.40
C ALA A 150 3.65 -4.07 13.38
N ALA A 151 4.60 -3.61 14.20
CA ALA A 151 4.38 -2.50 15.14
C ALA A 151 4.08 -1.17 14.43
N GLU A 152 4.69 -0.92 13.26
CA GLU A 152 4.39 0.27 12.46
C GLU A 152 3.01 0.15 11.79
N CYS A 153 2.64 -1.03 11.30
CA CYS A 153 1.30 -1.31 10.79
C CYS A 153 0.23 -1.06 11.87
N ASP A 154 0.47 -1.48 13.11
CA ASP A 154 -0.43 -1.23 14.24
C ASP A 154 -0.53 0.27 14.57
N ALA A 155 0.60 0.98 14.57
CA ALA A 155 0.65 2.40 14.91
C ALA A 155 -0.05 3.30 13.87
N LEU A 156 0.08 2.97 12.58
CA LEU A 156 -0.49 3.74 11.47
C LEU A 156 -1.92 3.31 11.11
N GLY A 157 -2.26 2.04 11.38
CA GLY A 157 -3.38 1.37 10.75
C GLY A 157 -3.04 0.90 9.34
N MET A 158 -3.67 -0.20 8.91
CA MET A 158 -3.26 -0.91 7.70
C MET A 158 -3.33 -0.09 6.41
N HIS A 159 -4.31 0.80 6.26
CA HIS A 159 -4.42 1.61 5.04
C HIS A 159 -3.29 2.64 4.91
N GLU A 160 -2.99 3.36 6.00
CA GLU A 160 -1.90 4.34 5.99
C GLU A 160 -0.54 3.65 5.91
N ALA A 161 -0.36 2.51 6.60
CA ALA A 161 0.85 1.69 6.47
C ALA A 161 1.11 1.29 5.01
N ASP A 162 0.06 0.98 4.25
CA ASP A 162 0.12 0.67 2.83
C ASP A 162 0.58 1.84 1.98
N ILE A 163 -0.09 2.99 2.14
CA ILE A 163 0.25 4.24 1.46
C ILE A 163 1.71 4.62 1.75
N GLN A 164 2.14 4.53 3.02
CA GLN A 164 3.51 4.82 3.41
C GLN A 164 4.51 3.81 2.82
N GLY A 165 4.17 2.53 2.81
CA GLY A 165 4.96 1.49 2.16
C GLY A 165 5.16 1.78 0.68
N MET A 166 4.08 2.04 -0.05
CA MET A 166 4.12 2.36 -1.48
C MET A 166 4.88 3.65 -1.79
N ARG A 167 4.68 4.71 -1.00
CA ARG A 167 5.47 5.95 -1.11
C ARG A 167 6.96 5.70 -0.96
N ARG A 168 7.35 4.93 0.07
CA ARG A 168 8.76 4.61 0.32
C ARG A 168 9.33 3.70 -0.75
N ALA A 169 8.56 2.76 -1.30
CA ALA A 169 8.99 1.94 -2.43
C ALA A 169 9.29 2.85 -3.63
N VAL A 170 8.34 3.68 -4.08
CA VAL A 170 8.56 4.60 -5.21
C VAL A 170 9.75 5.52 -4.97
N ALA A 171 9.91 6.08 -3.76
CA ALA A 171 11.02 6.97 -3.42
C ALA A 171 12.40 6.28 -3.44
N ARG A 172 12.46 4.94 -3.36
CA ARG A 172 13.71 4.15 -3.39
C ARG A 172 14.09 3.67 -4.78
N LEU A 173 13.27 3.91 -5.80
CA LEU A 173 13.63 3.59 -7.17
C LEU A 173 14.89 4.37 -7.58
N SER A 174 15.84 3.67 -8.19
CA SER A 174 17.06 4.28 -8.75
C SER A 174 16.79 5.17 -9.96
N VAL A 175 15.65 4.95 -10.64
CA VAL A 175 15.16 5.73 -11.75
C VAL A 175 13.87 6.41 -11.32
N ARG A 176 13.80 7.74 -11.44
CA ARG A 176 12.59 8.49 -11.11
C ARG A 176 11.53 8.25 -12.19
N PRO A 177 10.34 7.72 -11.85
CA PRO A 177 9.27 7.57 -12.82
C PRO A 177 8.61 8.90 -13.16
N ALA A 178 8.10 9.01 -14.38
CA ALA A 178 7.25 10.11 -14.82
C ALA A 178 5.77 9.88 -14.49
N PHE A 179 5.36 8.62 -14.32
CA PHE A 179 4.00 8.23 -13.94
C PHE A 179 4.00 6.97 -13.07
N VAL A 180 3.00 6.85 -12.18
CA VAL A 180 2.84 5.68 -11.30
C VAL A 180 1.47 5.02 -11.50
N LEU A 181 1.47 3.70 -11.68
CA LEU A 181 0.28 2.86 -11.63
C LEU A 181 0.27 2.07 -10.33
N THR A 182 -0.85 2.06 -9.62
CA THR A 182 -1.03 1.38 -8.31
C THR A 182 -2.19 0.40 -8.41
N ASP A 183 -2.13 -0.75 -7.72
CA ASP A 183 -3.29 -1.64 -7.62
C ASP A 183 -4.31 -1.11 -6.60
N GLY A 184 -5.60 -1.17 -6.97
CA GLY A 184 -6.71 -1.04 -6.04
C GLY A 184 -7.09 0.40 -5.61
N PHE A 185 -6.15 1.22 -5.12
CA PHE A 185 -6.48 2.54 -4.54
C PHE A 185 -5.41 3.61 -4.78
N PRO A 186 -5.79 4.90 -4.79
CA PRO A 186 -4.85 5.98 -5.06
C PRO A 186 -3.87 6.16 -3.90
N VAL A 187 -2.63 6.47 -4.26
CA VAL A 187 -1.56 6.80 -3.31
C VAL A 187 -1.26 8.29 -3.43
N ASP A 188 -1.88 9.08 -2.56
CA ASP A 188 -1.63 10.51 -2.50
C ASP A 188 -0.17 10.79 -2.13
N GLY A 189 0.35 12.00 -2.38
CA GLY A 189 1.65 12.43 -1.84
C GLY A 189 2.90 11.75 -2.45
N LEU A 190 2.78 11.08 -3.61
CA LEU A 190 3.92 10.53 -4.35
C LEU A 190 4.83 11.62 -4.96
N GLY A 191 4.33 12.84 -5.15
CA GLY A 191 5.04 13.91 -5.87
C GLY A 191 5.27 13.60 -7.36
N ILE A 192 4.61 12.55 -7.87
CA ILE A 192 4.61 12.05 -9.25
C ILE A 192 3.14 11.78 -9.59
N PRO A 193 2.65 12.15 -10.79
CA PRO A 193 1.29 11.83 -11.19
C PRO A 193 1.08 10.31 -11.22
N GLY A 194 -0.11 9.87 -10.83
CA GLY A 194 -0.41 8.45 -10.83
C GLY A 194 -1.90 8.15 -10.91
N LEU A 195 -2.18 6.88 -11.18
CA LEU A 195 -3.53 6.35 -11.31
C LEU A 195 -3.64 5.04 -10.54
N ALA A 196 -4.70 4.92 -9.76
CA ALA A 196 -5.13 3.65 -9.20
C ALA A 196 -5.87 2.85 -10.28
N VAL A 197 -5.41 1.63 -10.52
CA VAL A 197 -6.00 0.74 -11.51
C VAL A 197 -6.70 -0.38 -10.78
N TRP A 198 -7.98 -0.55 -11.06
CA TRP A 198 -8.75 -1.67 -10.52
C TRP A 198 -8.22 -2.99 -11.09
N LYS A 199 -7.76 -3.90 -10.21
CA LYS A 199 -7.08 -5.14 -10.61
C LYS A 199 -5.87 -4.84 -11.49
N GLY A 200 -5.07 -3.88 -11.08
CA GLY A 200 -3.89 -3.39 -11.79
C GLY A 200 -2.93 -4.52 -12.13
N ASP A 201 -2.77 -5.49 -11.23
CA ASP A 201 -1.98 -6.70 -11.41
C ASP A 201 -2.39 -7.56 -12.62
N LYS A 202 -3.62 -7.44 -13.12
CA LYS A 202 -4.12 -8.17 -14.30
C LYS A 202 -4.03 -7.39 -15.60
N VAL A 203 -3.88 -6.06 -15.52
CA VAL A 203 -4.07 -5.18 -16.68
C VAL A 203 -2.86 -4.29 -16.97
N ALA A 204 -1.94 -4.14 -16.02
CA ALA A 204 -0.68 -3.41 -16.15
C ALA A 204 0.48 -4.34 -15.78
N ALA A 205 1.37 -4.62 -16.74
CA ALA A 205 2.53 -5.48 -16.55
C ALA A 205 3.46 -4.96 -15.45
N CYS A 206 3.63 -3.64 -15.33
CA CYS A 206 4.48 -3.06 -14.29
C CYS A 206 3.90 -3.31 -12.88
N VAL A 207 2.56 -3.27 -12.72
CA VAL A 207 1.88 -3.57 -11.44
C VAL A 207 1.94 -5.08 -11.15
N SER A 208 1.72 -5.92 -12.16
CA SER A 208 1.94 -7.37 -12.05
C SER A 208 3.36 -7.69 -11.57
N ALA A 209 4.38 -7.06 -12.16
CA ALA A 209 5.76 -7.26 -11.75
C ALA A 209 6.01 -6.80 -10.29
N ALA A 210 5.45 -5.67 -9.87
CA ALA A 210 5.51 -5.22 -8.48
C ALA A 210 4.86 -6.22 -7.52
N SER A 211 3.68 -6.75 -7.87
CA SER A 211 2.97 -7.77 -7.07
C SER A 211 3.82 -9.02 -6.83
N ILE A 212 4.52 -9.47 -7.88
CA ILE A 212 5.41 -10.63 -7.85
C ILE A 212 6.59 -10.36 -6.92
N VAL A 213 7.25 -9.22 -7.06
CA VAL A 213 8.40 -8.83 -6.21
C VAL A 213 7.97 -8.73 -4.75
N ALA A 214 6.87 -8.03 -4.44
CA ALA A 214 6.36 -7.88 -3.08
C ALA A 214 6.06 -9.24 -2.45
N LYS A 215 5.39 -10.11 -3.20
CA LYS A 215 4.94 -11.42 -2.72
C LYS A 215 6.07 -12.42 -2.53
N VAL A 216 7.01 -12.54 -3.47
CA VAL A 216 8.18 -13.43 -3.33
C VAL A 216 9.05 -12.97 -2.17
N THR A 217 9.31 -11.66 -2.09
CA THR A 217 10.10 -11.06 -0.99
C THR A 217 9.46 -11.35 0.36
N ARG A 218 8.15 -11.10 0.50
CA ARG A 218 7.44 -11.34 1.75
C ARG A 218 7.40 -12.83 2.13
N ASP A 219 7.08 -13.70 1.17
CA ASP A 219 6.95 -15.12 1.47
C ASP A 219 8.29 -15.73 1.92
N ALA A 220 9.42 -15.26 1.37
CA ALA A 220 10.76 -15.62 1.84
C ALA A 220 11.00 -15.17 3.29
N MET A 221 10.60 -13.94 3.66
CA MET A 221 10.67 -13.46 5.05
C MET A 221 9.84 -14.33 6.00
N MET A 222 8.62 -14.71 5.60
CA MET A 222 7.77 -15.55 6.45
C MET A 222 8.31 -16.97 6.62
N VAL A 223 9.04 -17.51 5.63
CA VAL A 223 9.76 -18.78 5.78
C VAL A 223 10.91 -18.63 6.78
N ALA A 224 11.69 -17.54 6.70
CA ALA A 224 12.76 -17.29 7.65
C ALA A 224 12.23 -17.13 9.08
N HIS A 225 11.11 -16.40 9.25
CA HIS A 225 10.48 -16.22 10.56
C HIS A 225 9.89 -17.50 11.14
N ASP A 226 9.53 -18.50 10.33
CA ASP A 226 9.07 -19.79 10.85
C ASP A 226 10.17 -20.52 11.65
N ALA A 227 11.43 -20.35 11.24
CA ALA A 227 12.57 -20.88 11.98
C ALA A 227 12.85 -20.09 13.27
N GLU A 228 12.59 -18.78 13.27
CA GLU A 228 12.79 -17.90 14.42
C GLU A 228 11.66 -18.05 15.47
N PHE A 229 10.43 -18.28 15.01
CA PHE A 229 9.24 -18.46 15.82
C PHE A 229 8.61 -19.83 15.53
N PRO A 230 9.21 -20.93 16.05
CA PRO A 230 8.74 -22.27 15.77
C PRO A 230 7.35 -22.53 16.37
N GLY A 231 6.59 -23.41 15.73
CA GLY A 231 5.26 -23.85 16.21
C GLY A 231 4.08 -23.07 15.62
N TYR A 232 4.30 -21.89 15.04
CA TYR A 232 3.22 -21.11 14.42
C TYR A 232 2.83 -21.60 13.02
N GLY A 233 3.75 -22.17 12.23
CA GLY A 233 3.49 -22.62 10.85
C GLY A 233 3.54 -21.50 9.81
N LEU A 234 4.29 -20.42 10.11
CA LEU A 234 4.46 -19.23 9.29
C LEU A 234 4.97 -19.54 7.88
N ALA A 235 5.78 -20.58 7.71
CA ALA A 235 6.27 -21.00 6.40
C ALA A 235 5.13 -21.49 5.48
N GLY A 236 4.05 -22.04 6.04
CA GLY A 236 2.89 -22.51 5.27
C GLY A 236 1.91 -21.39 4.96
N HIS A 237 1.28 -20.83 5.99
CA HIS A 237 0.20 -19.84 5.83
C HIS A 237 0.69 -18.39 5.79
N LYS A 238 1.99 -18.12 5.83
CA LYS A 238 2.59 -16.78 5.62
C LYS A 238 2.03 -15.69 6.54
N GLY A 239 1.63 -16.06 7.76
CA GLY A 239 1.06 -15.14 8.74
C GLY A 239 -0.42 -14.76 8.52
N TYR A 240 -1.12 -15.36 7.55
CA TYR A 240 -2.58 -15.16 7.40
C TYR A 240 -3.37 -15.86 8.52
N CYS A 241 -4.57 -15.35 8.82
CA CYS A 241 -5.47 -15.83 9.89
C CYS A 241 -6.15 -17.17 9.54
N THR A 242 -5.36 -18.20 9.23
CA THR A 242 -5.88 -19.55 9.02
C THR A 242 -6.25 -20.18 10.36
N GLN A 243 -7.08 -21.22 10.33
CA GLN A 243 -7.45 -21.95 11.55
C GLN A 243 -6.22 -22.51 12.29
N ALA A 244 -5.21 -22.98 11.55
CA ALA A 244 -3.95 -23.45 12.12
C ALA A 244 -3.21 -22.33 12.87
N HIS A 245 -3.16 -21.13 12.28
CA HIS A 245 -2.48 -19.99 12.88
C HIS A 245 -3.19 -19.47 14.14
N ILE A 246 -4.53 -19.42 14.10
CA ILE A 246 -5.35 -19.02 15.25
C ILE A 246 -5.17 -20.01 16.41
N LYS A 247 -5.10 -21.31 16.11
CA LYS A 247 -4.82 -22.35 17.11
C LYS A 247 -3.44 -22.15 17.74
N ALA A 248 -2.41 -21.96 16.93
CA ALA A 248 -1.05 -21.70 17.44
C ALA A 248 -0.99 -20.42 18.29
N LEU A 249 -1.69 -19.36 17.88
CA LEU A 249 -1.82 -18.13 18.67
C LEU A 249 -2.46 -18.36 20.04
N ALA A 250 -3.49 -19.20 20.13
CA ALA A 250 -4.14 -19.54 21.40
C ALA A 250 -3.23 -20.36 22.33
N GLU A 251 -2.37 -21.21 21.76
CA GLU A 251 -1.46 -22.09 22.51
C GLU A 251 -0.16 -21.40 22.93
N LEU A 252 0.42 -20.60 22.04
CA LEU A 252 1.76 -20.01 22.20
C LEU A 252 1.72 -18.52 22.58
N GLY A 253 0.56 -17.87 22.44
CA GLY A 253 0.42 -16.41 22.57
C GLY A 253 0.96 -15.65 21.35
N PRO A 254 0.76 -14.32 21.29
CA PRO A 254 1.34 -13.49 20.24
C PRO A 254 2.83 -13.20 20.45
N THR A 255 3.52 -12.90 19.35
CA THR A 255 4.94 -12.50 19.33
C THR A 255 5.10 -11.07 18.81
N THR A 256 6.33 -10.55 18.78
CA THR A 256 6.66 -9.25 18.16
C THR A 256 6.35 -9.17 16.67
N LEU A 257 6.20 -10.30 15.97
CA LEU A 257 5.76 -10.33 14.57
C LEU A 257 4.26 -10.11 14.41
N HIS A 258 3.47 -10.28 15.47
CA HIS A 258 2.02 -10.22 15.38
C HIS A 258 1.52 -8.77 15.49
N ARG A 259 0.53 -8.46 14.67
CA ARG A 259 -0.15 -7.16 14.64
C ARG A 259 -1.29 -7.20 15.65
N MET A 260 -1.11 -6.50 16.77
CA MET A 260 -2.06 -6.48 17.89
C MET A 260 -3.39 -5.83 17.51
N SER A 261 -3.44 -5.06 16.42
CA SER A 261 -4.69 -4.49 15.88
C SER A 261 -5.64 -5.53 15.27
N TYR A 262 -5.17 -6.75 14.98
CA TYR A 262 -6.01 -7.83 14.47
C TYR A 262 -6.75 -8.52 15.62
N SER A 263 -8.06 -8.71 15.48
CA SER A 263 -8.90 -9.27 16.54
C SER A 263 -8.41 -10.63 17.04
N CYS A 264 -8.03 -11.55 16.13
CA CYS A 264 -7.52 -12.86 16.51
C CYS A 264 -6.24 -12.81 17.37
N VAL A 265 -5.40 -11.78 17.17
CA VAL A 265 -4.18 -11.57 17.94
C VAL A 265 -4.52 -10.94 19.29
N ALA A 266 -5.36 -9.90 19.30
CA ALA A 266 -5.80 -9.23 20.51
C ALA A 266 -6.54 -10.19 21.46
N ASP A 267 -7.36 -11.08 20.92
CA ASP A 267 -8.11 -12.08 21.70
C ASP A 267 -7.14 -13.10 22.32
N ALA A 268 -6.18 -13.61 21.56
CA ALA A 268 -5.14 -14.52 22.08
C ALA A 268 -4.28 -13.87 23.17
N ALA A 269 -3.96 -12.57 23.04
CA ALA A 269 -3.19 -11.82 24.05
C ALA A 269 -3.92 -11.71 25.40
N ARG A 270 -5.26 -11.64 25.38
CA ARG A 270 -6.09 -11.53 26.60
C ARG A 270 -6.20 -12.85 27.34
N VAL A 271 -6.21 -13.98 26.63
CA VAL A 271 -6.33 -15.31 27.24
C VAL A 271 -5.04 -15.70 27.99
N GLY A 272 -3.89 -15.15 27.60
CA GLY A 272 -2.59 -15.39 28.26
C GLY A 272 -2.24 -14.44 29.41
N SER A 273 -3.09 -13.46 29.73
CA SER A 273 -2.87 -12.55 30.87
C SER A 273 -3.67 -13.05 32.08
N PRO A 274 -3.02 -13.38 33.21
CA PRO A 274 -3.70 -13.87 34.42
C PRO A 274 -4.64 -12.85 35.05
#